data_AF-A0A951RQ63-F1
#
_entry.id   AF-A0A951RQ63-F1
#
_cell.length_a   1.000
_cell.length_b   1.000
_cell.length_c   1.000
_cell.angle_alpha   90.00
_cell.angle_beta   90.00
_cell.angle_gamma   90.00
#
_symmetry.space_group_name_H-M   'P 1'
#
loop_
_entity.id
_entity.type
_entity.pdbx_description
1 polymer ?
#
loop_
_entity_poly.entity_id
_entity_poly.type
_entity_poly.pdbx_seq_one_letter_code
_entity_poly.pdbx_strand_id
1 'polypeptide(L)'
;MNKLVLKSAFPQYYYTNAKVKIKTSSGIRYVLHHLQPLEINVENEEWLRFRNDQHGRKLFLEKSDSFDQAYAVVTIETRGNPILNIIDALFRNRMSVKIVNKEAFDRFETDVVKPAEYKVFRPADNFMLALSAMVFLGFVLYSLFTPQSANFDRDYVFIINLICLLSLGRLFFQRKTIRKGTFKMLTRFPVFFGYLWLIFIEFSSPFMEIMFSITSILFFVVMFWPEE
;
A
#
# COMPACT_ATOMS: atom_id res chain seq x y z
N MET A 1 1.98 -30.26 19.91
CA MET A 1 2.30 -28.98 20.58
C MET A 1 1.40 -28.76 21.78
N ASN A 2 1.99 -28.63 22.98
CA ASN A 2 1.22 -28.58 24.23
C ASN A 2 1.14 -27.16 24.80
N LYS A 3 2.21 -26.37 24.63
CA LYS A 3 2.29 -25.00 25.14
C LYS A 3 2.65 -24.00 24.04
N LEU A 4 2.05 -22.82 24.10
CA LEU A 4 2.41 -21.68 23.26
C LEU A 4 2.73 -20.47 24.13
N VAL A 5 3.93 -19.93 23.98
CA VAL A 5 4.34 -18.67 24.61
C VAL A 5 4.11 -17.54 23.63
N LEU A 6 3.34 -16.55 24.06
CA LEU A 6 2.92 -15.42 23.25
C LEU A 6 3.48 -14.13 23.82
N LYS A 7 3.88 -13.21 22.94
CA LYS A 7 4.04 -11.80 23.33
C LYS A 7 3.55 -10.89 22.22
N SER A 8 3.04 -9.70 22.58
CA SER A 8 2.69 -8.69 21.59
C SER A 8 3.77 -7.61 21.52
N ALA A 9 4.26 -7.34 20.33
CA ALA A 9 5.26 -6.30 20.09
C ALA A 9 4.71 -5.34 19.03
N PHE A 10 4.23 -4.18 19.49
CA PHE A 10 3.72 -3.13 18.63
C PHE A 10 4.75 -2.04 18.41
N PRO A 11 5.00 -1.64 17.16
CA PRO A 11 6.04 -0.65 16.83
C PRO A 11 5.66 0.79 17.21
N GLN A 12 4.41 1.04 17.61
CA GLN A 12 3.88 2.40 17.82
C GLN A 12 3.33 2.57 19.23
N TYR A 13 3.69 3.68 19.87
CA TYR A 13 3.38 3.97 21.27
C TYR A 13 1.86 3.95 21.58
N TYR A 14 1.00 4.34 20.63
CA TYR A 14 -0.44 4.35 20.85
C TYR A 14 -1.07 2.95 20.90
N TYR A 15 -0.31 1.89 20.55
CA TYR A 15 -0.73 0.51 20.72
C TYR A 15 -0.15 -0.16 21.97
N THR A 16 0.78 0.46 22.69
CA THR A 16 1.44 -0.18 23.85
C THR A 16 0.45 -0.43 25.00
N ASN A 17 -0.57 0.41 25.13
CA ASN A 17 -1.65 0.25 26.10
C ASN A 17 -2.78 -0.66 25.60
N ALA A 18 -2.79 -1.02 24.31
CA ALA A 18 -3.85 -1.82 23.72
C ALA A 18 -3.70 -3.30 24.11
N LYS A 19 -4.75 -3.86 24.71
CA LYS A 19 -4.81 -5.28 25.09
C LYS A 19 -5.22 -6.13 23.89
N VAL A 20 -4.50 -7.22 23.62
CA VAL A 20 -4.93 -8.22 22.63
C VAL A 20 -5.73 -9.30 23.35
N LYS A 21 -7.02 -9.39 23.03
CA LYS A 21 -7.89 -10.47 23.48
C LYS A 21 -7.66 -11.69 22.61
N ILE A 22 -7.39 -12.83 23.23
CA ILE A 22 -7.20 -14.11 22.56
C ILE A 22 -8.40 -14.99 22.90
N LYS A 23 -8.99 -15.63 21.89
CA LYS A 23 -10.01 -16.67 22.05
C LYS A 23 -9.53 -17.96 21.40
N THR A 24 -9.55 -19.05 22.13
CA THR A 24 -9.22 -20.39 21.62
C THR A 24 -10.42 -21.05 20.94
N SER A 25 -10.19 -22.17 20.26
CA SER A 25 -11.27 -22.96 19.64
C SER A 25 -12.25 -23.55 20.67
N SER A 26 -11.75 -23.97 21.83
CA SER A 26 -12.58 -24.40 22.97
C SER A 26 -13.34 -23.24 23.64
N GLY A 27 -13.03 -21.99 23.29
CA GLY A 27 -13.70 -20.80 23.80
C GLY A 27 -13.04 -20.15 25.01
N ILE A 28 -11.92 -20.69 25.50
CA ILE A 28 -11.10 -20.08 26.56
C ILE A 28 -10.60 -18.72 26.09
N ARG A 29 -10.52 -17.77 27.03
CA ARG A 29 -10.14 -16.38 26.74
C ARG A 29 -8.91 -15.98 27.53
N TYR A 30 -7.99 -15.31 26.85
CA TYR A 30 -6.79 -14.74 27.45
C TYR A 30 -6.62 -13.28 27.06
N VAL A 31 -5.78 -12.59 27.82
CA VAL A 31 -5.40 -11.19 27.56
C VAL A 31 -3.89 -11.12 27.44
N LEU A 32 -3.41 -10.63 26.31
CA LEU A 32 -2.00 -10.45 26.00
C LEU A 32 -1.65 -8.96 26.04
N HIS A 33 -0.69 -8.63 26.89
CA HIS A 33 -0.17 -7.28 27.09
C HIS A 33 1.11 -7.05 26.29
N HIS A 34 1.37 -5.79 25.94
CA HIS A 34 2.56 -5.42 25.18
C HIS A 34 3.85 -5.80 25.91
N LEU A 35 4.74 -6.51 25.22
CA LEU A 35 6.02 -7.04 25.68
C LEU A 35 5.97 -7.94 26.91
N GLN A 36 4.77 -8.37 27.33
CA GLN A 36 4.61 -9.32 28.42
C GLN A 36 4.36 -10.72 27.86
N PRO A 37 5.27 -11.68 28.12
CA PRO A 37 5.05 -13.06 27.75
C PRO A 37 3.82 -13.64 28.45
N LEU A 38 3.03 -14.41 27.71
CA LEU A 38 1.89 -15.16 28.21
C LEU A 38 2.01 -16.59 27.73
N GLU A 39 2.00 -17.54 28.66
CA GLU A 39 1.92 -18.95 28.33
C GLU A 39 0.47 -19.42 28.28
N ILE A 40 0.10 -20.13 27.22
CA ILE A 40 -1.21 -20.76 27.08
C ILE A 40 -1.06 -22.23 26.72
N ASN A 41 -2.00 -23.05 27.22
CA ASN A 41 -2.12 -24.45 26.80
C ASN A 41 -2.90 -24.49 25.48
N VAL A 42 -2.36 -25.22 24.50
CA VAL A 42 -2.92 -25.35 23.14
C VAL A 42 -3.04 -26.79 22.67
N GLU A 43 -2.88 -27.77 23.57
CA GLU A 43 -2.82 -29.20 23.29
C GLU A 43 -4.01 -29.70 22.42
N ASN A 44 -5.22 -29.19 22.70
CA ASN A 44 -6.44 -29.58 21.99
C ASN A 44 -7.06 -28.43 21.17
N GLU A 45 -6.28 -27.40 20.86
CA GLU A 45 -6.78 -26.22 20.15
C GLU A 45 -6.47 -26.27 18.65
N GLU A 46 -7.49 -26.06 17.82
CA GLU A 46 -7.33 -25.99 16.36
C GLU A 46 -6.94 -24.58 15.90
N TRP A 47 -7.40 -23.56 16.62
CA TRP A 47 -7.18 -22.18 16.23
C TRP A 47 -7.17 -21.22 17.41
N LEU A 48 -6.47 -20.10 17.21
CA LEU A 48 -6.42 -18.96 18.12
C LEU A 48 -6.88 -17.71 17.38
N ARG A 49 -7.85 -16.99 17.94
CA ARG A 49 -8.34 -15.71 17.42
C ARG A 49 -7.82 -14.57 18.29
N PHE A 50 -6.99 -13.74 17.69
CA PHE A 50 -6.44 -12.52 18.28
C PHE A 50 -7.29 -11.33 17.87
N ARG A 51 -7.62 -10.44 18.80
CA ARG A 51 -8.40 -9.22 18.52
C ARG A 51 -8.00 -8.09 19.46
N ASN A 52 -7.75 -6.91 18.91
CA ASN A 52 -7.81 -5.65 19.66
C ASN A 52 -8.99 -4.82 19.15
N ASP A 53 -9.13 -3.58 19.60
CA ASP A 53 -10.31 -2.77 19.29
C ASP A 53 -10.48 -2.50 17.78
N GLN A 54 -9.39 -2.50 17.01
CA GLN A 54 -9.36 -2.13 15.59
C GLN A 54 -9.01 -3.29 14.64
N HIS A 55 -8.32 -4.33 15.11
CA HIS A 55 -7.69 -5.37 14.30
C HIS A 55 -7.99 -6.76 14.85
N GLY A 56 -7.92 -7.79 14.00
CA GLY A 56 -8.02 -9.16 14.46
C GLY A 56 -7.50 -10.20 13.48
N ARG A 57 -6.90 -11.27 13.99
CA ARG A 57 -6.31 -12.33 13.17
C ARG A 57 -6.70 -13.70 13.72
N LYS A 58 -7.00 -14.65 12.84
CA LYS A 58 -7.14 -16.06 13.19
C LYS A 58 -5.86 -16.78 12.79
N LEU A 59 -5.23 -17.46 13.74
CA LEU A 59 -4.11 -18.38 13.53
C LEU A 59 -4.68 -19.79 13.59
N PHE A 60 -4.43 -20.59 12.58
CA PHE A 60 -4.68 -22.03 12.62
C PHE A 60 -3.42 -22.71 13.14
N LEU A 61 -3.58 -23.59 14.12
CA LEU A 61 -2.48 -24.33 14.70
C LEU A 61 -2.33 -25.61 13.88
N GLU A 62 -1.19 -25.77 13.23
CA GLU A 62 -0.83 -27.05 12.64
C GLU A 62 -0.48 -28.00 13.78
N LYS A 63 -1.10 -29.18 13.81
CA LYS A 63 -0.70 -30.26 14.72
C LYS A 63 0.67 -30.74 14.29
N SER A 64 1.70 -30.13 14.85
CA SER A 64 3.07 -30.61 14.73
C SER A 64 3.37 -31.48 15.95
N ASP A 65 3.70 -32.74 15.67
CA ASP A 65 4.09 -33.75 16.66
C ASP A 65 5.50 -33.48 17.25
N SER A 66 6.25 -32.50 16.71
CA SER A 66 7.68 -32.37 16.98
C SER A 66 8.07 -31.32 18.04
N PHE A 67 7.13 -30.55 18.61
CA PHE A 67 7.47 -29.50 19.58
C PHE A 67 6.50 -29.46 20.77
N ASP A 68 7.02 -29.62 21.99
CA ASP A 68 6.24 -29.45 23.24
C ASP A 68 5.85 -27.99 23.49
N GLN A 69 6.71 -27.06 23.07
CA GLN A 69 6.56 -25.62 23.29
C GLN A 69 6.91 -24.85 22.02
N ALA A 70 6.05 -23.90 21.64
CA ALA A 70 6.34 -22.95 20.56
C ALA A 70 6.29 -21.51 21.07
N TYR A 71 6.91 -20.61 20.30
CA TYR A 71 6.92 -19.18 20.58
C TYR A 71 6.25 -18.43 19.43
N ALA A 72 5.38 -17.47 19.76
CA ALA A 72 4.73 -16.66 18.75
C ALA A 72 4.67 -15.19 19.16
N VAL A 73 4.86 -14.32 18.16
CA VAL A 73 4.81 -12.86 18.34
C VAL A 73 3.63 -12.30 17.57
N VAL A 74 2.82 -11.52 18.27
CA VAL A 74 1.71 -10.75 17.70
C VAL A 74 2.21 -9.34 17.39
N THR A 75 2.06 -8.91 16.14
CA THR A 75 2.50 -7.59 15.66
C THR A 75 1.38 -6.90 14.89
N ILE A 76 1.53 -5.59 14.69
CA ILE A 76 0.71 -4.82 13.75
C ILE A 76 1.64 -4.35 12.64
N GLU A 77 1.36 -4.78 11.42
CA GLU A 77 2.11 -4.32 10.25
C GLU A 77 1.75 -2.86 9.95
N THR A 78 2.61 -1.96 10.40
CA THR A 78 2.51 -0.52 10.11
C THR A 78 3.42 -0.17 8.93
N ARG A 79 3.04 0.85 8.16
CA ARG A 79 3.88 1.39 7.08
C ARG A 79 4.95 2.30 7.70
N GLY A 80 6.06 2.57 7.02
CA GLY A 80 7.08 3.49 7.55
C GLY A 80 6.63 4.97 7.61
N ASN A 81 5.44 5.30 7.10
CA ASN A 81 4.95 6.68 6.98
C ASN A 81 3.90 6.97 8.07
N PRO A 82 4.08 8.01 8.90
CA PRO A 82 3.20 8.32 10.02
C PRO A 82 1.75 8.61 9.61
N ILE A 83 1.51 9.25 8.46
CA ILE A 83 0.15 9.53 7.96
C ILE A 83 -0.53 8.23 7.52
N LEU A 84 0.21 7.36 6.82
CA LEU A 84 -0.33 6.08 6.40
C LEU A 84 -0.53 5.13 7.59
N ASN A 85 0.22 5.29 8.69
CA ASN A 85 0.02 4.55 9.93
C ASN A 85 -1.27 4.89 10.63
N ILE A 86 -1.66 6.16 10.60
CA ILE A 86 -2.95 6.61 11.12
C ILE A 86 -4.09 6.02 10.27
N ILE A 87 -3.96 6.03 8.94
CA ILE A 87 -4.97 5.44 8.04
C ILE A 87 -5.04 3.91 8.21
N ASP A 88 -3.89 3.23 8.26
CA ASP A 88 -3.85 1.77 8.48
C ASP A 88 -4.39 1.40 9.86
N ALA A 89 -4.17 2.23 10.89
CA ALA A 89 -4.75 2.04 12.22
C ALA A 89 -6.28 2.10 12.21
N LEU A 90 -6.86 2.98 11.41
CA LEU A 90 -8.30 3.24 11.38
C LEU A 90 -9.09 2.32 10.44
N PHE A 91 -8.52 1.94 9.29
CA PHE A 91 -9.31 1.37 8.18
C PHE A 91 -8.88 -0.02 7.72
N ARG A 92 -7.78 -0.57 8.21
CA ARG A 92 -7.27 -1.85 7.69
C ARG A 92 -6.81 -2.79 8.79
N ASN A 93 -7.34 -3.99 8.78
CA ASN A 93 -6.89 -5.06 9.68
C ASN A 93 -5.44 -5.47 9.35
N ARG A 94 -4.50 -5.12 10.23
CA ARG A 94 -3.05 -5.30 10.06
C ARG A 94 -2.41 -6.23 11.09
N MET A 95 -3.22 -6.88 11.91
CA MET A 95 -2.71 -7.80 12.92
C MET A 95 -2.11 -9.04 12.25
N SER A 96 -0.86 -9.33 12.60
CA SER A 96 -0.08 -10.44 12.08
C SER A 96 0.46 -11.25 13.26
N VAL A 97 0.47 -12.57 13.12
CA VAL A 97 0.99 -13.50 14.13
C VAL A 97 2.00 -14.39 13.46
N LYS A 98 3.23 -14.42 14.00
CA LYS A 98 4.33 -15.21 13.47
C LYS A 98 4.84 -16.16 14.55
N ILE A 99 4.98 -17.43 14.20
CA ILE A 99 5.70 -18.40 15.01
C ILE A 99 7.19 -18.16 14.79
N VAL A 100 7.95 -18.08 15.88
CA VAL A 100 9.38 -17.75 15.89
C VAL A 100 10.12 -18.74 16.79
N ASN A 101 11.44 -18.78 16.69
CA ASN A 101 12.27 -19.52 17.65
C ASN A 101 12.43 -18.72 18.95
N LYS A 102 12.94 -19.37 20.01
CA LYS A 102 13.15 -18.75 21.32
C LYS A 102 14.07 -17.53 21.27
N GLU A 103 15.17 -17.62 20.54
CA GLU A 103 16.13 -16.51 20.44
C GLU A 103 15.51 -15.26 19.79
N ALA A 104 14.76 -15.44 18.70
CA ALA A 104 14.04 -14.34 18.07
C ALA A 104 12.88 -13.85 18.93
N PHE A 105 12.22 -14.74 19.69
CA PHE A 105 11.22 -14.35 20.68
C PHE A 105 11.84 -13.46 21.75
N ASP A 106 12.96 -13.84 22.36
CA ASP A 106 13.58 -13.07 23.45
C ASP A 106 14.05 -11.69 22.97
N ARG A 107 14.69 -11.60 21.79
CA ARG A 107 15.19 -10.34 21.21
C ARG A 107 14.11 -9.43 20.60
N PHE A 108 12.86 -9.87 20.53
CA PHE A 108 11.80 -9.09 19.88
C PHE A 108 11.31 -7.92 20.76
N GLU A 109 12.08 -6.84 20.85
CA GLU A 109 11.72 -5.69 21.69
C GLU A 109 11.03 -4.57 20.89
N THR A 110 11.51 -4.23 19.69
CA THR A 110 10.85 -3.30 18.74
C THR A 110 11.52 -3.21 17.36
N ASP A 111 12.65 -3.91 17.13
CA ASP A 111 13.53 -3.68 15.95
C ASP A 111 13.25 -4.52 14.69
N VAL A 112 12.09 -5.19 14.56
CA VAL A 112 11.83 -6.15 13.46
C VAL A 112 10.64 -5.76 12.57
N VAL A 113 10.37 -4.47 12.44
CA VAL A 113 9.73 -3.97 11.22
C VAL A 113 10.72 -3.05 10.54
N LYS A 114 11.72 -3.65 9.87
CA LYS A 114 12.45 -2.90 8.83
C LYS A 114 11.37 -2.23 7.97
N PRO A 115 11.30 -0.90 7.88
CA PRO A 115 10.35 -0.26 6.99
C PRO A 115 10.56 -0.89 5.62
N ALA A 116 9.48 -1.41 5.02
CA ALA A 116 9.55 -2.16 3.77
C ALA A 116 10.52 -1.48 2.81
N GLU A 117 11.57 -2.20 2.38
CA GLU A 117 12.67 -1.63 1.59
C GLU A 117 12.09 -0.80 0.43
N TYR A 118 12.19 0.52 0.59
CA TYR A 118 11.81 1.47 -0.44
C TYR A 118 12.85 1.36 -1.54
N LYS A 119 12.55 0.58 -2.60
CA LYS A 119 13.45 0.50 -3.74
C LYS A 119 13.63 1.89 -4.38
N VAL A 120 14.88 2.18 -4.74
CA VAL A 120 15.26 3.32 -5.57
C VAL A 120 14.41 3.30 -6.85
N PHE A 121 13.67 4.38 -7.10
CA PHE A 121 12.86 4.52 -8.32
C PHE A 121 13.77 4.50 -9.55
N ARG A 122 13.38 3.75 -10.58
CA ARG A 122 14.17 3.64 -11.80
C ARG A 122 14.03 4.91 -12.63
N PRO A 123 15.01 5.21 -13.50
CA PRO A 123 14.87 6.29 -14.49
C PRO A 123 13.57 6.20 -15.29
N ALA A 124 13.14 4.99 -15.68
CA ALA A 124 11.89 4.73 -16.38
C ALA A 124 10.63 5.15 -15.59
N ASP A 125 10.62 4.98 -14.26
CA ASP A 125 9.49 5.36 -13.40
C ASP A 125 9.35 6.89 -13.30
N ASN A 126 10.47 7.61 -13.29
CA ASN A 126 10.48 9.07 -13.32
C ASN A 126 10.13 9.62 -14.72
N PHE A 127 10.58 8.93 -15.77
CA PHE A 127 10.23 9.26 -17.16
C PHE A 127 8.73 9.10 -17.42
N MET A 128 8.12 7.99 -16.97
CA MET A 128 6.65 7.79 -16.96
C MET A 128 5.92 8.97 -16.33
N LEU A 129 6.36 9.39 -15.15
CA LEU A 129 5.70 10.44 -14.40
C LEU A 129 5.83 11.80 -15.11
N ALA A 130 7.01 12.09 -15.67
CA ALA A 130 7.25 13.30 -16.46
C ALA A 130 6.40 13.34 -17.73
N LEU A 131 6.35 12.22 -18.47
CA LEU A 131 5.55 12.09 -19.69
C LEU A 131 4.06 12.27 -19.40
N SER A 132 3.54 11.63 -18.34
CA SER A 132 2.16 11.83 -17.90
C SER A 132 1.90 13.31 -17.55
N ALA A 133 2.78 13.95 -16.78
CA ALA A 133 2.62 15.36 -16.43
C ALA A 133 2.62 16.28 -17.66
N MET A 134 3.46 16.00 -18.66
CA MET A 134 3.49 16.75 -19.92
C MET A 134 2.18 16.63 -20.70
N VAL A 135 1.55 15.45 -20.72
CA VAL A 135 0.27 15.24 -21.41
C VAL A 135 -0.87 16.00 -20.74
N PHE A 136 -0.99 15.91 -19.41
CA PHE A 136 -2.00 16.69 -18.67
C PHE A 136 -1.77 18.19 -18.81
N LEU A 137 -0.50 18.63 -18.79
CA LEU A 137 -0.16 20.02 -19.05
C LEU A 137 -0.56 20.44 -20.46
N GLY A 138 -0.34 19.58 -21.45
CA GLY A 138 -0.76 19.79 -22.83
C GLY A 138 -2.26 20.00 -22.96
N PHE A 139 -3.08 19.19 -22.28
CA PHE A 139 -4.54 19.38 -22.27
C PHE A 139 -4.96 20.66 -21.54
N VAL A 140 -4.33 20.98 -20.41
CA VAL A 140 -4.59 22.25 -19.70
C VAL A 140 -4.30 23.45 -20.61
N LEU A 141 -3.15 23.44 -21.29
CA LEU A 141 -2.77 24.51 -22.22
C LEU A 141 -3.70 24.55 -23.45
N TYR A 142 -4.03 23.40 -24.03
CA TYR A 142 -4.98 23.30 -25.14
C TYR A 142 -6.33 23.90 -24.75
N SER A 143 -6.87 23.53 -23.58
CA SER A 143 -8.09 24.12 -23.05
C SER A 143 -7.95 25.63 -22.91
N LEU A 144 -6.81 26.18 -22.47
CA LEU A 144 -6.63 27.63 -22.32
C LEU A 144 -6.58 28.39 -23.66
N PHE A 145 -5.92 27.84 -24.67
CA PHE A 145 -5.58 28.55 -25.91
C PHE A 145 -6.49 28.25 -27.12
N THR A 146 -7.48 27.34 -27.00
CA THR A 146 -8.41 27.02 -28.10
C THR A 146 -9.62 27.99 -28.13
N PRO A 147 -10.06 28.47 -29.32
CA PRO A 147 -11.17 29.44 -29.44
C PRO A 147 -12.51 28.95 -28.85
N GLN A 148 -13.32 29.89 -28.35
CA GLN A 148 -14.51 29.72 -27.47
C GLN A 148 -15.75 29.01 -28.05
N SER A 149 -15.69 28.35 -29.21
CA SER A 149 -16.92 27.91 -29.90
C SER A 149 -17.67 26.73 -29.24
N ALA A 150 -17.15 26.14 -28.15
CA ALA A 150 -17.84 25.10 -27.36
C ALA A 150 -17.47 25.21 -25.85
N ASN A 151 -18.23 25.98 -25.08
CA ASN A 151 -17.83 26.41 -23.73
C ASN A 151 -18.00 25.36 -22.61
N PHE A 152 -18.89 24.36 -22.75
CA PHE A 152 -19.10 23.41 -21.65
C PHE A 152 -17.98 22.35 -21.58
N ASP A 153 -17.67 21.68 -22.69
CA ASP A 153 -16.70 20.57 -22.70
C ASP A 153 -15.27 21.00 -22.34
N ARG A 154 -14.89 22.24 -22.67
CA ARG A 154 -13.56 22.81 -22.37
C ARG A 154 -13.31 22.94 -20.87
N ASP A 155 -14.29 23.41 -20.10
CA ASP A 155 -14.13 23.62 -18.66
C ASP A 155 -14.03 22.29 -17.91
N TYR A 156 -14.78 21.27 -18.34
CA TYR A 156 -14.65 19.91 -17.82
C TYR A 156 -13.27 19.31 -18.13
N VAL A 157 -12.80 19.44 -19.37
CA VAL A 157 -11.46 18.99 -19.76
C VAL A 157 -10.41 19.74 -18.93
N PHE A 158 -10.53 21.06 -18.77
CA PHE A 158 -9.59 21.85 -17.97
C PHE A 158 -9.55 21.39 -16.51
N ILE A 159 -10.70 21.28 -15.84
CA ILE A 159 -10.80 20.93 -14.42
C ILE A 159 -10.25 19.52 -14.18
N ILE A 160 -10.65 18.55 -15.01
CA ILE A 160 -10.20 17.15 -14.87
C ILE A 160 -8.69 17.06 -15.06
N ASN A 161 -8.14 17.69 -16.10
CA ASN A 161 -6.72 17.63 -16.38
C ASN A 161 -5.89 18.40 -15.33
N LEU A 162 -6.41 19.49 -14.76
CA LEU A 162 -5.77 20.21 -13.65
C LEU A 162 -5.71 19.35 -12.37
N ILE A 163 -6.81 18.68 -12.02
CA ILE A 163 -6.85 17.75 -10.86
C ILE A 163 -5.88 16.59 -11.06
N CYS A 164 -5.78 16.03 -12.27
CA CYS A 164 -4.81 15.00 -12.60
C CYS A 164 -3.37 15.51 -12.46
N LEU A 165 -3.08 16.75 -12.88
CA LEU A 165 -1.76 17.36 -12.77
C LEU A 165 -1.34 17.57 -11.31
N LEU A 166 -2.27 18.07 -10.47
CA LEU A 166 -2.05 18.21 -9.02
C LEU A 166 -1.84 16.85 -8.35
N SER A 167 -2.58 15.82 -8.78
CA SER A 167 -2.45 14.45 -8.28
C SER A 167 -1.10 13.83 -8.65
N LEU A 168 -0.61 14.08 -9.88
CA LEU A 168 0.72 13.68 -10.34
C LEU A 168 1.84 14.43 -9.60
N GLY A 169 1.66 15.72 -9.32
CA GLY A 169 2.58 16.50 -8.49
C GLY A 169 2.69 15.92 -7.08
N ARG A 170 1.56 15.58 -6.46
CA ARG A 170 1.54 14.88 -5.17
C ARG A 170 2.24 13.52 -5.24
N LEU A 171 2.02 12.75 -6.30
CA LEU A 171 2.72 11.48 -6.57
C LEU A 171 4.23 11.68 -6.71
N PHE A 172 4.69 12.77 -7.35
CA PHE A 172 6.12 13.09 -7.44
C PHE A 172 6.74 13.26 -6.06
N PHE A 173 6.12 14.05 -5.18
CA PHE A 173 6.63 14.26 -3.82
C PHE A 173 6.51 13.00 -2.95
N GLN A 174 5.47 12.20 -3.15
CA GLN A 174 5.21 10.98 -2.38
C GLN A 174 5.90 9.75 -2.94
N ARG A 175 6.57 9.83 -4.09
CA ARG A 175 7.13 8.66 -4.81
C ARG A 175 7.94 7.76 -3.89
N LYS A 176 8.86 8.33 -3.11
CA LYS A 176 9.73 7.61 -2.14
C LYS A 176 8.99 6.79 -1.08
N THR A 177 7.68 6.95 -0.94
CA THR A 177 6.85 6.33 0.10
C THR A 177 5.82 5.32 -0.43
N ILE A 178 5.71 5.15 -1.75
CA ILE A 178 4.68 4.34 -2.40
C ILE A 178 5.29 3.01 -2.89
N ARG A 179 4.59 1.88 -2.68
CA ARG A 179 5.01 0.56 -3.19
C ARG A 179 5.08 0.58 -4.73
N LYS A 180 6.12 -0.03 -5.33
CA LYS A 180 6.34 -0.09 -6.79
C LYS A 180 5.09 -0.49 -7.59
N GLY A 181 4.36 -1.52 -7.16
CA GLY A 181 3.13 -1.95 -7.85
C GLY A 181 1.99 -0.91 -7.80
N THR A 182 1.81 -0.26 -6.65
CA THR A 182 0.83 0.82 -6.48
C THR A 182 1.26 2.08 -7.23
N PHE A 183 2.55 2.41 -7.24
CA PHE A 183 3.09 3.52 -8.01
C PHE A 183 2.89 3.29 -9.51
N LYS A 184 3.22 2.10 -10.04
CA LYS A 184 2.97 1.73 -11.43
C LYS A 184 1.50 1.83 -11.81
N MET A 185 0.59 1.35 -10.95
CA MET A 185 -0.85 1.49 -11.20
C MET A 185 -1.27 2.97 -11.25
N LEU A 186 -0.79 3.77 -10.29
CA LEU A 186 -1.10 5.19 -10.18
C LEU A 186 -0.44 6.06 -11.26
N THR A 187 0.65 5.63 -11.88
CA THR A 187 1.26 6.32 -13.03
C THR A 187 0.67 5.87 -14.36
N ARG A 188 0.18 4.63 -14.47
CA ARG A 188 -0.48 4.09 -15.68
C ARG A 188 -1.95 4.51 -15.81
N PHE A 189 -2.65 4.70 -14.70
CA PHE A 189 -4.06 5.12 -14.71
C PHE A 189 -4.28 6.49 -15.37
N PRO A 190 -3.46 7.52 -15.12
CA PRO A 190 -3.55 8.80 -15.82
C PRO A 190 -3.24 8.67 -17.33
N VAL A 191 -2.34 7.77 -17.73
CA VAL A 191 -2.06 7.47 -19.15
C VAL A 191 -3.28 6.89 -19.85
N PHE A 192 -3.97 5.95 -19.19
CA PHE A 192 -5.21 5.37 -19.70
C PHE A 192 -6.32 6.42 -19.91
N PHE A 193 -6.48 7.34 -18.95
CA PHE A 193 -7.42 8.45 -19.11
C PHE A 193 -6.98 9.42 -20.22
N GLY A 194 -5.69 9.68 -20.36
CA GLY A 194 -5.15 10.43 -21.50
C GLY A 194 -5.57 9.82 -22.84
N TYR A 195 -5.41 8.51 -23.01
CA TYR A 195 -5.88 7.79 -24.22
C TYR A 195 -7.39 7.86 -24.43
N LEU A 196 -8.18 7.74 -23.36
CA LEU A 196 -9.63 7.90 -23.43
C LEU A 196 -10.02 9.29 -23.91
N TRP A 197 -9.38 10.35 -23.38
CA TRP A 197 -9.63 11.73 -23.81
C TRP A 197 -9.26 11.97 -25.26
N LEU A 198 -8.22 11.30 -25.76
CA LEU A 198 -7.74 11.44 -27.14
C LEU A 198 -8.70 10.85 -28.19
N ILE A 199 -9.62 9.96 -27.79
CA ILE A 199 -10.69 9.44 -28.67
C ILE A 199 -11.77 10.50 -28.91
N PHE A 200 -11.97 11.43 -27.98
CA PHE A 200 -13.06 12.41 -28.01
C PHE A 200 -12.63 13.79 -28.52
N ILE A 201 -11.35 13.99 -28.84
CA ILE A 201 -10.83 15.28 -29.32
C ILE A 201 -10.68 15.21 -30.84
N GLU A 202 -11.45 16.04 -31.54
CA GLU A 202 -11.19 16.32 -32.96
C GLU A 202 -9.95 17.20 -33.09
N PHE A 203 -8.92 16.67 -33.76
CA PHE A 203 -7.71 17.43 -34.05
C PHE A 203 -7.95 18.34 -35.26
N SER A 204 -7.84 19.65 -35.04
CA SER A 204 -8.01 20.66 -36.09
C SER A 204 -6.74 20.91 -36.93
N SER A 205 -5.61 20.28 -36.59
CA SER A 205 -4.33 20.49 -37.25
C SER A 205 -3.52 19.20 -37.40
N PRO A 206 -2.90 18.94 -38.57
CA PRO A 206 -2.00 17.80 -38.80
C PRO A 206 -0.82 17.75 -37.82
N PHE A 207 -0.37 18.91 -37.34
CA PHE A 207 0.69 18.99 -36.34
C PHE A 207 0.27 18.35 -35.00
N MET A 208 -0.99 18.54 -34.61
CA MET A 208 -1.52 17.96 -33.36
C MET A 208 -1.68 16.44 -33.47
N GLU A 209 -2.07 15.93 -34.65
CA GLU A 209 -2.13 14.49 -34.94
C GLU A 209 -0.74 13.82 -34.89
N ILE A 210 0.30 14.50 -35.38
CA ILE A 210 1.68 14.01 -35.31
C ILE A 210 2.18 13.99 -33.87
N MET A 211 1.97 15.08 -33.12
CA MET A 211 2.33 15.16 -31.70
C MET A 211 1.60 14.09 -30.87
N PHE A 212 0.33 13.82 -31.19
CA PHE A 212 -0.44 12.73 -30.60
C PHE A 212 0.16 11.35 -30.91
N SER A 213 0.51 11.11 -32.18
CA SER A 213 1.10 9.84 -32.61
C SER A 213 2.43 9.57 -31.91
N ILE A 214 3.29 10.59 -31.81
CA ILE A 214 4.58 10.52 -31.10
C ILE A 214 4.36 10.23 -29.60
N THR A 215 3.42 10.95 -28.98
CA THR A 215 3.09 10.77 -27.56
C THR A 215 2.57 9.35 -27.28
N SER A 216 1.73 8.82 -28.18
CA SER A 216 1.19 7.46 -28.08
C SER A 216 2.26 6.39 -28.25
N ILE A 217 3.21 6.57 -29.17
CA ILE A 217 4.35 5.66 -29.35
C ILE A 217 5.25 5.68 -28.12
N LEU A 218 5.57 6.87 -27.59
CA LEU A 218 6.38 7.02 -26.38
C LEU A 218 5.73 6.32 -25.18
N PHE A 219 4.41 6.45 -25.01
CA PHE A 219 3.70 5.72 -23.96
C PHE A 219 3.70 4.21 -24.15
N PHE A 220 3.52 3.72 -25.39
CA PHE A 220 3.59 2.29 -25.69
C PHE A 220 4.97 1.72 -25.36
N VAL A 221 6.04 2.38 -25.82
CA VAL A 221 7.43 1.98 -25.54
C VAL A 221 7.70 1.91 -24.04
N VAL A 222 7.19 2.86 -23.26
CA VAL A 222 7.37 2.91 -21.81
C VAL A 222 6.50 1.88 -21.08
N MET A 223 5.30 1.57 -21.59
CA MET A 223 4.41 0.55 -21.02
C MET A 223 5.01 -0.86 -21.13
N PHE A 224 5.67 -1.14 -22.25
CA PHE A 224 6.30 -2.42 -22.57
C PHE A 224 7.81 -2.45 -22.32
N TRP A 225 8.36 -1.42 -21.65
CA TRP A 225 9.78 -1.37 -21.35
C TRP A 225 10.18 -2.57 -20.47
N PRO A 226 11.20 -3.36 -20.88
CA PRO A 226 11.54 -4.61 -20.20
C PRO A 226 11.89 -4.38 -18.73
N GLU A 227 11.33 -5.24 -17.87
CA GLU A 227 11.56 -5.22 -16.44
C GLU A 227 12.81 -6.05 -16.08
N GLU A 228 14.02 -5.50 -16.28
CA GLU A 228 15.24 -6.04 -15.65
C GLU A 228 15.28 -5.74 -14.15
#